data_AF-A0A0F9GL03-F1
#
_entry.id   AF-A0A0F9GL03-F1
#
_cell.length_a   1.000
_cell.length_b   1.000
_cell.length_c   1.000
_cell.angle_alpha   90.00
_cell.angle_beta   90.00
_cell.angle_gamma   90.00
#
_symmetry.space_group_name_H-M   'P 1'
#
loop_
_entity.id
_entity.type
_entity.pdbx_description
1 polymer ?
#
loop_
_entity_poly.entity_id
_entity_poly.type
_entity_poly.pdbx_seq_one_letter_code
_entity_poly.pdbx_strand_id
1 'polypeptide(L)'
;MSHERITLQDTLGSAIAKLAEGNPGAIHVCKEFVKKTKEIDPDDLLGEMSNILSLDTFAIYGSRIWMLYKDVCKQDIVKVIGLLRAAQLGFMTKSELDHAIDNYGESIDIDSLMSKVRERLPNFKWENAEKENTKQT
;
A
#
# COMPACT_ATOMS: atom_id res chain seq x y z
N MET A 1 0.40 19.01 -11.53
CA MET A 1 1.66 18.47 -10.98
C MET A 1 1.52 18.40 -9.46
N SER A 2 1.38 17.20 -8.90
CA SER A 2 1.52 17.03 -7.45
C SER A 2 3.00 17.15 -7.11
N HIS A 3 3.35 18.12 -6.28
CA HIS A 3 4.71 18.22 -5.73
C HIS A 3 4.81 17.20 -4.59
N GLU A 4 5.85 16.37 -4.64
CA GLU A 4 6.29 15.55 -3.50
C GLU A 4 6.39 16.45 -2.25
N ARG A 5 5.86 15.97 -1.13
CA ARG A 5 5.75 16.75 0.11
C ARG A 5 6.82 16.38 1.12
N ILE A 6 7.34 15.16 1.04
CA ILE A 6 8.38 14.66 1.92
C ILE A 6 9.74 15.16 1.43
N THR A 7 10.56 15.65 2.35
CA THR A 7 11.94 16.07 2.07
C THR A 7 12.93 15.23 2.87
N LEU A 8 14.21 15.30 2.52
CA LEU A 8 15.28 14.58 3.23
C LEU A 8 15.44 15.00 4.70
N GLN A 9 14.88 16.15 5.10
CA GLN A 9 14.93 16.64 6.48
C GLN A 9 13.73 16.16 7.31
N ASP A 10 12.74 15.50 6.69
CA ASP A 10 11.61 14.99 7.43
C ASP A 10 11.99 13.81 8.32
N THR A 11 11.44 13.84 9.54
CA THR A 11 11.34 12.65 10.37
C THR A 11 10.18 11.79 9.88
N LEU A 12 10.15 10.51 10.27
CA LEU A 12 8.99 9.64 10.03
C LEU A 12 7.68 10.28 10.52
N GLY A 13 7.69 10.92 11.70
CA GLY A 13 6.52 11.59 12.25
C GLY A 13 6.06 12.79 11.41
N SER A 14 6.99 13.64 10.95
CA SER A 14 6.63 14.81 10.13
C SER A 14 6.17 14.40 8.72
N ALA A 15 6.78 13.37 8.14
CA ALA A 15 6.32 12.77 6.89
C ALA A 15 4.87 12.26 7.01
N ILE A 16 4.57 11.46 8.05
CA ILE A 16 3.21 10.96 8.30
C ILE A 16 2.22 12.13 8.47
N ALA A 17 2.58 13.17 9.22
CA ALA A 17 1.71 14.33 9.41
C ALA A 17 1.39 15.06 8.09
N LYS A 18 2.40 15.24 7.22
CA LYS A 18 2.23 15.86 5.89
C LYS A 18 1.34 15.06 4.95
N LEU A 19 1.49 13.73 4.95
CA LEU A 19 0.67 12.86 4.11
C LEU A 19 -0.76 12.73 4.63
N ALA A 20 -0.92 12.65 5.96
CA ALA A 20 -2.22 12.37 6.55
C ALA A 20 -3.15 13.60 6.59
N GLU A 21 -2.64 14.82 6.50
CA GLU A 21 -3.44 16.06 6.50
C GLU A 21 -4.43 16.14 7.68
N GLY A 22 -4.03 15.62 8.85
CA GLY A 22 -4.89 15.56 10.03
C GLY A 22 -5.97 14.48 10.01
N ASN A 23 -6.07 13.66 8.96
CA ASN A 23 -7.02 12.55 8.86
C ASN A 23 -6.61 11.38 9.80
N PRO A 24 -7.42 11.03 10.81
CA PRO A 24 -7.07 9.97 11.76
C PRO A 24 -6.95 8.58 11.12
N GLY A 25 -7.75 8.29 10.09
CA GLY A 25 -7.69 7.05 9.33
C GLY A 25 -6.37 6.92 8.55
N ALA A 26 -5.92 8.00 7.91
CA ALA A 26 -4.63 8.02 7.24
C ALA A 26 -3.47 7.82 8.23
N ILE A 27 -3.51 8.49 9.39
CA ILE A 27 -2.52 8.29 10.46
C ILE A 27 -2.49 6.83 10.91
N HIS A 28 -3.67 6.20 11.05
CA HIS A 28 -3.78 4.79 11.41
C HIS A 28 -3.07 3.89 10.37
N VAL A 29 -3.36 4.06 9.08
CA VAL A 29 -2.73 3.27 8.01
C VAL A 29 -1.21 3.46 8.00
N CYS A 30 -0.73 4.70 8.11
CA CYS A 30 0.70 4.99 8.20
C CYS A 30 1.37 4.30 9.40
N LYS A 31 0.71 4.24 10.55
CA LYS A 31 1.21 3.51 11.72
C LYS A 31 1.26 1.99 11.49
N GLU A 32 0.29 1.44 10.75
CA GLU A 32 0.32 0.02 10.38
C GLU A 32 1.50 -0.29 9.44
N PHE A 33 1.82 0.59 8.49
CA PHE A 33 3.04 0.43 7.68
C PHE A 33 4.30 0.33 8.55
N VAL A 34 4.46 1.24 9.51
CA VAL A 34 5.63 1.25 10.41
C VAL A 34 5.76 -0.06 11.19
N LYS A 35 4.64 -0.67 11.58
CA LYS A 35 4.67 -1.93 12.34
C LYS A 35 4.88 -3.16 11.45
N LYS A 36 4.31 -3.15 10.25
CA LYS A 36 4.08 -4.38 9.47
C LYS A 36 4.92 -4.51 8.21
N THR A 37 5.52 -3.42 7.71
CA THR A 37 6.24 -3.45 6.42
C THR A 37 7.33 -4.52 6.38
N LYS A 38 8.26 -4.55 7.35
CA LYS A 38 9.35 -5.54 7.37
C LYS A 38 8.86 -6.99 7.55
N GLU A 39 7.72 -7.17 8.21
CA GLU A 39 7.12 -8.49 8.42
C GLU A 39 6.54 -9.03 7.10
N ILE A 40 5.85 -8.16 6.37
CA ILE A 40 5.10 -8.45 5.14
C ILE A 40 6.02 -8.48 3.92
N ASP A 41 6.93 -7.53 3.82
CA ASP A 41 7.85 -7.38 2.70
C ASP A 41 9.31 -7.33 3.19
N PRO A 42 9.93 -8.50 3.44
CA PRO A 42 11.32 -8.57 3.86
C PRO A 42 12.32 -8.09 2.80
N ASP A 43 11.92 -8.04 1.52
CA ASP A 43 12.77 -7.62 0.41
C ASP A 43 12.83 -6.07 0.30
N ASP A 44 12.11 -5.37 1.19
CA ASP A 44 12.07 -3.91 1.23
C ASP A 44 13.31 -3.26 1.86
N LEU A 45 14.11 -2.61 1.02
CA LEU A 45 15.36 -1.95 1.42
C LEU A 45 15.16 -0.69 2.27
N LEU A 46 14.02 0.02 2.11
CA LEU A 46 13.75 1.26 2.86
C LEU A 46 12.89 1.01 4.11
N GLY A 47 12.43 -0.22 4.31
CA GLY A 47 11.64 -0.65 5.45
C GLY A 47 10.46 0.28 5.74
N GLU A 48 10.37 0.76 6.97
CA GLU A 48 9.20 1.50 7.48
C GLU A 48 8.88 2.79 6.70
N MET A 49 9.88 3.35 6.00
CA MET A 49 9.71 4.56 5.19
C MET A 49 9.23 4.27 3.76
N SER A 50 9.34 3.05 3.24
CA SER A 50 9.08 2.75 1.82
C SER A 50 7.65 3.07 1.41
N ASN A 51 6.67 2.60 2.19
CA ASN A 51 5.25 2.80 1.92
C ASN A 51 4.85 4.26 2.11
N ILE A 52 5.45 4.94 3.08
CA ILE A 52 5.28 6.38 3.30
C ILE A 52 5.76 7.18 2.09
N LEU A 53 6.96 6.89 1.58
CA LEU A 53 7.49 7.52 0.37
C LEU A 53 6.66 7.17 -0.87
N SER A 54 6.16 5.93 -0.97
CA SER A 54 5.30 5.50 -2.07
C SER A 54 4.01 6.30 -2.15
N LEU A 55 3.38 6.55 -1.00
CA LEU A 55 2.20 7.41 -0.93
C LEU A 55 2.50 8.81 -1.48
N ASP A 56 3.67 9.37 -1.19
CA ASP A 56 4.11 10.67 -1.72
C ASP A 56 4.38 10.61 -3.22
N THR A 57 5.11 9.60 -3.70
CA THR A 57 5.35 9.37 -5.14
C THR A 57 4.06 9.23 -5.93
N PHE A 58 3.05 8.54 -5.38
CA PHE A 58 1.74 8.37 -6.03
C PHE A 58 0.75 9.50 -5.69
N ALA A 59 1.15 10.50 -4.91
CA ALA A 59 0.31 11.61 -4.46
C ALA A 59 -1.01 11.16 -3.79
N ILE A 60 -0.93 10.12 -2.96
CA ILE A 60 -2.05 9.57 -2.20
C ILE A 60 -1.98 10.17 -0.79
N TYR A 61 -2.80 11.20 -0.55
CA TYR A 61 -2.81 11.98 0.68
C TYR A 61 -4.18 11.97 1.38
N GLY A 62 -4.18 12.33 2.66
CA GLY A 62 -5.38 12.57 3.45
C GLY A 62 -6.35 11.39 3.41
N SER A 63 -7.61 11.68 3.10
CA SER A 63 -8.66 10.65 3.01
C SER A 63 -8.39 9.57 1.96
N ARG A 64 -7.61 9.84 0.90
CA ARG A 64 -7.30 8.84 -0.14
C ARG A 64 -6.51 7.66 0.43
N ILE A 65 -5.63 7.90 1.40
CA ILE A 65 -4.90 6.84 2.12
C ILE A 65 -5.89 5.91 2.82
N TRP A 66 -6.89 6.50 3.49
CA TRP A 66 -7.94 5.74 4.17
C TRP A 66 -8.84 4.98 3.18
N MET A 67 -9.19 5.57 2.05
CA MET A 67 -9.99 4.92 0.99
C MET A 67 -9.26 3.74 0.37
N LEU A 68 -7.96 3.87 0.08
CA LEU A 68 -7.12 2.76 -0.38
C LEU A 68 -7.15 1.60 0.61
N TYR A 69 -6.97 1.88 1.90
CA TYR A 69 -6.99 0.84 2.92
C TYR A 69 -8.37 0.21 3.12
N LYS A 70 -9.40 1.04 3.35
CA LYS A 70 -10.73 0.57 3.75
C LYS A 70 -11.54 0.07 2.57
N ASP A 71 -11.64 0.89 1.52
CA ASP A 71 -12.63 0.67 0.46
C ASP A 71 -12.05 -0.22 -0.64
N VAL A 72 -10.79 -0.01 -1.03
CA VAL A 72 -10.11 -0.85 -2.04
C VAL A 72 -9.63 -2.15 -1.41
N CYS A 73 -8.81 -2.08 -0.36
CA CYS A 73 -8.16 -3.24 0.25
C CYS A 73 -8.96 -3.93 1.36
N LYS A 74 -10.20 -3.50 1.63
CA LYS A 74 -11.08 -4.11 2.65
C LYS A 74 -10.44 -4.21 4.04
N GLN A 75 -9.67 -3.19 4.42
CA GLN A 75 -8.92 -3.10 5.68
C GLN A 75 -7.78 -4.11 5.83
N ASP A 76 -7.27 -4.63 4.72
CA ASP A 76 -6.10 -5.51 4.69
C ASP A 76 -4.83 -4.73 4.36
N ILE A 77 -3.94 -4.57 5.34
CA ILE A 77 -2.67 -3.85 5.18
C ILE A 77 -1.70 -4.59 4.22
N VAL A 78 -1.77 -5.91 4.15
CA VAL A 78 -0.94 -6.72 3.22
C VAL A 78 -1.28 -6.35 1.79
N LYS A 79 -2.59 -6.22 1.49
CA LYS A 79 -3.07 -5.80 0.17
C LYS A 79 -2.68 -4.36 -0.15
N VAL A 80 -2.72 -3.43 0.82
CA VAL A 80 -2.25 -2.05 0.57
C VAL A 80 -0.77 -2.02 0.19
N ILE A 81 0.09 -2.68 0.98
CA ILE A 81 1.52 -2.74 0.69
C ILE A 81 1.76 -3.41 -0.67
N GLY A 82 1.04 -4.50 -0.94
CA GLY A 82 1.14 -5.20 -2.21
C GLY A 82 0.69 -4.38 -3.42
N LEU A 83 -0.37 -3.58 -3.32
CA LEU A 83 -0.77 -2.66 -4.40
C LEU A 83 0.26 -1.55 -4.63
N LEU A 84 0.83 -0.97 -3.55
CA LEU A 84 1.92 -0.01 -3.69
C LEU A 84 3.14 -0.65 -4.38
N ARG A 85 3.47 -1.89 -4.04
CA ARG A 85 4.50 -2.67 -4.74
C ARG A 85 4.15 -2.95 -6.19
N ALA A 86 2.92 -3.33 -6.48
CA ALA A 86 2.47 -3.59 -7.84
C ALA A 86 2.63 -2.34 -8.73
N ALA A 87 2.30 -1.17 -8.19
CA ALA A 87 2.51 0.11 -8.87
C ALA A 87 4.00 0.43 -9.07
N GLN A 88 4.84 0.22 -8.04
CA GLN A 88 6.30 0.42 -8.13
C GLN A 88 6.98 -0.52 -9.13
N LEU A 89 6.51 -1.76 -9.22
CA LEU A 89 7.04 -2.79 -10.13
C LEU A 89 6.49 -2.65 -11.56
N GLY A 90 5.56 -1.73 -11.79
CA GLY A 90 4.97 -1.46 -13.10
C GLY A 90 3.89 -2.46 -13.52
N PHE A 91 3.32 -3.23 -12.59
CA PHE A 91 2.18 -4.12 -12.86
C PHE A 91 0.85 -3.38 -12.94
N MET A 92 0.81 -2.17 -12.40
CA MET A 92 -0.27 -1.22 -12.60
C MET A 92 0.30 0.19 -12.68
N THR A 93 -0.44 1.07 -13.33
CA THR A 93 -0.11 2.49 -13.47
C THR A 93 -0.69 3.29 -12.30
N LYS A 94 -0.13 4.50 -12.11
CA LYS A 94 -0.71 5.48 -11.18
C LYS A 94 -2.18 5.77 -11.49
N SER A 95 -2.53 5.87 -12.78
CA SER A 95 -3.91 6.18 -13.19
C SER A 95 -4.89 5.06 -12.82
N GLU A 96 -4.49 3.81 -12.93
CA GLU A 96 -5.31 2.66 -12.50
C GLU A 96 -5.46 2.65 -10.98
N LEU A 97 -4.38 2.95 -10.23
CA LEU A 97 -4.43 3.05 -8.77
C LEU A 97 -5.36 4.19 -8.31
N ASP A 98 -5.24 5.36 -8.94
CA ASP A 98 -6.11 6.51 -8.64
C ASP A 98 -7.58 6.18 -8.95
N HIS A 99 -7.84 5.57 -10.12
CA HIS A 99 -9.19 5.15 -10.50
C HIS A 99 -9.77 4.14 -9.51
N ALA A 100 -8.99 3.15 -9.08
CA ALA A 100 -9.44 2.19 -8.08
C ALA A 100 -9.77 2.86 -6.75
N ILE A 101 -8.96 3.82 -6.28
CA ILE A 101 -9.25 4.58 -5.06
C ILE A 101 -10.55 5.36 -5.20
N ASP A 102 -10.73 6.07 -6.32
CA ASP A 102 -11.90 6.92 -6.56
C ASP A 102 -13.20 6.13 -6.78
N ASN A 103 -13.08 4.87 -7.22
CA ASN A 103 -14.21 4.00 -7.55
C ASN A 103 -14.22 2.71 -6.70
N TYR A 104 -13.75 2.80 -5.44
CA TYR A 104 -13.92 1.74 -4.43
C TYR A 104 -13.39 0.35 -4.82
N GLY A 105 -12.31 0.32 -5.61
CA GLY A 105 -11.62 -0.89 -6.07
C GLY A 105 -11.99 -1.35 -7.48
N GLU A 106 -12.76 -0.55 -8.24
CA GLU A 106 -13.09 -0.87 -9.62
C GLU A 106 -11.83 -0.97 -10.51
N SER A 107 -11.92 -1.81 -11.55
CA SER A 107 -10.91 -1.97 -12.61
C SER A 107 -9.56 -2.56 -12.18
N ILE A 108 -9.43 -3.09 -10.96
CA ILE A 108 -8.23 -3.82 -10.54
C ILE A 108 -8.58 -5.23 -10.03
N ASP A 109 -7.79 -6.21 -10.45
CA ASP A 109 -7.79 -7.56 -9.89
C ASP A 109 -6.65 -7.64 -8.86
N ILE A 110 -7.01 -7.44 -7.59
CA ILE A 110 -6.03 -7.42 -6.50
C ILE A 110 -5.30 -8.76 -6.42
N ASP A 111 -5.99 -9.89 -6.54
CA ASP A 111 -5.36 -11.20 -6.35
C ASP A 111 -4.38 -11.52 -7.49
N SER A 112 -4.70 -11.11 -8.72
CA SER A 112 -3.78 -11.16 -9.86
C SER A 112 -2.55 -10.27 -9.67
N LEU A 113 -2.74 -9.03 -9.19
CA LEU A 113 -1.63 -8.12 -8.90
C LEU A 113 -0.72 -8.65 -7.78
N MET A 114 -1.32 -9.15 -6.70
CA MET A 114 -0.60 -9.74 -5.57
C MET A 114 0.19 -10.99 -5.97
N SER A 115 -0.36 -11.80 -6.89
CA SER A 115 0.35 -12.95 -7.45
C SER A 115 1.60 -12.52 -8.21
N LYS A 116 1.50 -11.52 -9.09
CA LYS A 116 2.66 -10.93 -9.80
C LYS A 116 3.69 -10.33 -8.85
N VAL A 117 3.23 -9.65 -7.78
CA VAL A 117 4.13 -9.11 -6.74
C VAL A 117 4.92 -10.24 -6.08
N ARG A 118 4.28 -11.35 -5.72
CA ARG A 118 4.98 -12.51 -5.13
C ARG A 118 5.93 -13.20 -6.09
N GLU A 119 5.60 -13.28 -7.38
CA GLU A 119 6.52 -13.81 -8.39
C GLU A 119 7.81 -12.98 -8.46
N ARG A 120 7.69 -11.65 -8.29
CA ARG A 120 8.82 -10.72 -8.34
C ARG A 120 9.56 -10.58 -7.01
N LEU A 121 8.84 -10.68 -5.89
CA LEU A 121 9.29 -10.56 -4.51
C LEU A 121 8.91 -11.84 -3.75
N PRO A 122 9.69 -12.92 -3.88
CA PRO A 122 9.30 -14.24 -3.38
C PRO A 122 9.14 -14.32 -1.86
N ASN A 123 9.76 -13.40 -1.11
CA ASN A 123 9.63 -13.34 0.34
C ASN A 123 8.40 -12.53 0.80
N PHE A 124 7.66 -11.89 -0.12
CA PHE A 124 6.46 -11.14 0.20
C PHE A 124 5.38 -12.05 0.80
N LYS A 125 5.00 -11.78 2.05
CA LYS A 125 4.08 -12.59 2.83
C LYS A 125 2.65 -12.17 2.57
N TRP A 126 2.04 -12.88 1.63
CA TRP A 126 0.60 -12.82 1.38
C TRP A 126 0.03 -14.22 1.33
N GLU A 127 -0.99 -14.47 2.15
CA GLU A 127 -1.75 -15.71 2.16
C GLU A 127 -3.03 -15.49 1.36
N ASN A 128 -3.13 -16.21 0.24
CA ASN A 128 -4.32 -16.16 -0.61
C ASN A 128 -5.43 -16.92 0.11
N ALA A 129 -6.61 -16.31 0.26
CA ALA A 129 -7.77 -16.89 0.98
C ALA A 129 -8.24 -18.22 0.38
N GLU A 130 -7.83 -18.55 -0.85
CA GLU A 130 -8.17 -19.81 -1.52
C GLU A 130 -7.45 -21.06 -0.96
N LYS A 131 -6.51 -20.90 -0.01
CA LYS A 131 -5.83 -22.06 0.62
C LYS A 131 -6.61 -22.73 1.76
N GLU A 132 -7.79 -22.23 2.13
CA GLU A 132 -8.63 -22.88 3.17
C GLU A 132 -9.49 -24.04 2.63
N ASN A 133 -9.67 -24.19 1.32
CA ASN A 133 -10.52 -25.25 0.73
C ASN A 133 -9.79 -26.53 0.29
N THR A 134 -8.51 -26.73 0.65
CA THR A 134 -7.77 -27.98 0.34
C THR A 134 -7.25 -28.73 1.57
N LYS A 135 -7.83 -28.50 2.74
CA LYS A 135 -7.61 -29.33 3.94
C LYS A 135 -8.91 -29.84 4.57
N GLN A 136 -9.82 -30.37 3.75
CA GLN A 136 -10.87 -31.28 4.23
C GLN A 136 -11.10 -32.38 3.18
N THR A 137 -10.32 -33.47 3.28
CA THR A 137 -10.74 -34.87 3.13
C THR A 137 -9.56 -35.78 3.41
#